data_AF-A0A925W1Z0-F1
#
_entry.id   AF-A0A925W1Z0-F1
#
_cell.length_a   1.000
_cell.length_b   1.000
_cell.length_c   1.000
_cell.angle_alpha   90.00
_cell.angle_beta   90.00
_cell.angle_gamma   90.00
#
_symmetry.space_group_name_H-M   'P 1'
#
loop_
_entity.id
_entity.type
_entity.pdbx_description
1 polymer ?
#
loop_
_entity_poly.entity_id
_entity_poly.type
_entity_poly.pdbx_seq_one_letter_code
_entity_poly.pdbx_strand_id
1 'polypeptide(L)'
;KYIPDPGYLSDKTRDKCVKDALTLCNALGYDMNTVEFAVKDGIPYAIDFMNPAPDMDIYSLTPSYFEWVVEHMADMAIKMALAPRPTSPVGATFAAR
;
A
#
# COMPACT_ATOMS: atom_id res chain seq x y z
N LYS A 1 -13.95 -9.87 -5.82
CA LYS A 1 -13.16 -10.40 -4.69
C LYS A 1 -11.75 -10.64 -5.18
N TYR A 2 -10.77 -10.44 -4.31
CA TYR A 2 -9.37 -10.72 -4.60
C TYR A 2 -9.20 -12.24 -4.77
N ILE A 3 -8.32 -12.63 -5.68
CA ILE A 3 -7.96 -14.03 -5.91
C ILE A 3 -6.56 -14.22 -5.36
N PRO A 4 -6.40 -14.90 -4.20
CA PRO A 4 -5.09 -15.26 -3.70
C PRO A 4 -4.46 -16.31 -4.64
N ASP A 5 -3.50 -15.89 -5.45
CA ASP A 5 -2.80 -16.76 -6.40
C ASP A 5 -1.29 -16.64 -6.19
N PRO A 6 -0.71 -17.34 -5.20
CA PRO A 6 0.72 -17.24 -4.93
C PRO A 6 1.53 -17.83 -6.11
N GLY A 7 2.48 -17.06 -6.64
CA GLY A 7 3.37 -17.51 -7.71
C GLY A 7 2.90 -17.22 -9.13
N TYR A 8 1.76 -16.53 -9.32
CA TYR A 8 1.28 -16.11 -10.64
C TYR A 8 2.22 -15.13 -11.37
N LEU A 9 3.09 -14.44 -10.63
CA LEU A 9 4.14 -13.57 -11.16
C LEU A 9 5.52 -14.20 -10.92
N SER A 10 6.43 -13.95 -11.87
CA SER A 10 7.86 -14.17 -11.62
C SER A 10 8.33 -13.31 -10.45
N ASP A 11 9.33 -13.79 -9.70
CA ASP A 11 9.93 -13.04 -8.59
C ASP A 11 10.36 -11.63 -9.03
N LYS A 12 10.99 -11.53 -10.20
CA LYS A 12 11.42 -10.25 -10.78
C LYS A 12 10.26 -9.27 -11.01
N THR A 13 9.14 -9.76 -11.55
CA THR A 13 7.97 -8.90 -11.81
C THR A 13 7.29 -8.50 -10.51
N ARG A 14 7.12 -9.43 -9.57
CA ARG A 14 6.57 -9.14 -8.23
C ARG A 14 7.40 -8.08 -7.52
N ASP A 15 8.72 -8.26 -7.45
CA ASP A 15 9.62 -7.35 -6.74
C ASP A 15 9.60 -5.95 -7.37
N LYS A 16 9.46 -5.88 -8.70
CA LYS A 16 9.27 -4.61 -9.40
C LYS A 16 7.94 -3.93 -9.04
N CYS A 17 6.81 -4.65 -9.02
CA CYS A 17 5.52 -4.10 -8.60
C CYS A 17 5.58 -3.54 -7.17
N VAL A 18 6.19 -4.29 -6.24
CA VAL A 18 6.34 -3.84 -4.83
C VAL A 18 7.18 -2.56 -4.76
N LYS A 19 8.33 -2.53 -5.43
CA LYS A 19 9.20 -1.35 -5.47
C LYS A 19 8.49 -0.12 -6.07
N ASP A 20 7.80 -0.30 -7.18
CA ASP A 20 7.13 0.79 -7.88
C ASP A 20 5.93 1.32 -7.05
N ALA A 21 5.17 0.44 -6.38
CA ALA A 21 4.08 0.82 -5.49
C ALA A 21 4.58 1.68 -4.31
N LEU A 22 5.68 1.27 -3.66
CA LEU A 22 6.30 2.05 -2.59
C LEU A 22 6.83 3.39 -3.10
N THR A 23 7.43 3.40 -4.29
CA THR A 23 7.92 4.64 -4.91
C THR A 23 6.78 5.63 -5.14
N LEU A 24 5.66 5.17 -5.69
CA LEU A 24 4.48 5.99 -5.92
C LEU A 24 3.86 6.49 -4.62
N CYS A 25 3.67 5.60 -3.63
CA CYS A 25 3.12 5.95 -2.32
C CYS A 25 3.95 7.06 -1.65
N ASN A 26 5.27 6.91 -1.62
CA ASN A 26 6.18 7.89 -1.03
C ASN A 26 6.20 9.21 -1.81
N ALA A 27 6.28 9.15 -3.15
CA ALA A 27 6.34 10.34 -3.99
C ALA A 27 5.06 11.21 -3.90
N LEU A 28 3.91 10.56 -3.68
CA LEU A 28 2.63 11.23 -3.51
C LEU A 28 2.36 11.64 -2.05
N GLY A 29 3.25 11.28 -1.12
CA GLY A 29 3.13 11.62 0.29
C GLY A 29 1.98 10.89 0.98
N TYR A 30 1.66 9.66 0.58
CA TYR A 30 0.63 8.86 1.23
C TYR A 30 1.23 7.94 2.29
N ASP A 31 0.51 7.74 3.40
CA ASP A 31 0.83 6.70 4.39
C ASP A 31 0.24 5.34 4.02
N MET A 32 -0.80 5.36 3.19
CA MET A 32 -1.55 4.20 2.71
C MET A 32 -2.00 4.48 1.28
N ASN A 33 -1.90 3.48 0.40
CA ASN A 33 -2.35 3.59 -0.98
C ASN A 33 -2.60 2.19 -1.56
N THR A 34 -3.63 2.01 -2.38
CA THR A 34 -3.69 0.89 -3.32
C THR A 34 -3.08 1.28 -4.64
N VAL A 35 -2.16 0.45 -5.13
CA VAL A 35 -1.55 0.62 -6.45
C VAL A 35 -1.88 -0.61 -7.28
N GLU A 36 -2.58 -0.38 -8.39
CA GLU A 36 -2.98 -1.41 -9.34
C GLU A 36 -2.06 -1.40 -10.56
N PHE A 37 -1.67 -2.59 -10.99
CA PHE A 37 -0.82 -2.77 -12.16
C PHE A 37 -1.49 -3.67 -13.19
N ALA A 38 -1.45 -3.24 -14.45
CA ALA A 38 -1.58 -4.15 -15.58
C ALA A 38 -0.18 -4.67 -15.94
N VAL A 39 -0.03 -5.99 -16.09
CA VAL A 39 1.27 -6.60 -16.46
C VAL A 39 1.21 -7.09 -17.89
N LYS A 40 2.15 -6.62 -18.73
CA LYS A 40 2.31 -7.08 -20.12
C LYS A 40 3.77 -7.45 -20.36
N ASP A 41 4.02 -8.67 -20.84
CA ASP A 41 5.37 -9.17 -21.14
C ASP A 41 6.34 -9.04 -19.94
N GLY A 42 5.83 -9.25 -18.73
CA GLY A 42 6.58 -9.11 -17.47
C GLY A 42 6.84 -7.68 -17.03
N ILE A 43 6.33 -6.68 -17.76
CA ILE A 43 6.44 -5.25 -17.44
C ILE A 43 5.16 -4.76 -16.76
N PRO A 44 5.23 -4.24 -15.52
CA PRO A 44 4.08 -3.65 -14.85
C PRO A 44 3.86 -2.20 -15.31
N TYR A 45 2.59 -1.86 -15.55
CA TYR A 45 2.10 -0.52 -15.87
C TYR A 45 1.10 -0.12 -14.79
N ALA A 46 1.39 0.94 -14.05
CA ALA A 46 0.47 1.45 -13.03
C ALA A 46 -0.79 2.00 -13.73
N ILE A 47 -1.96 1.51 -13.34
CA ILE A 47 -3.25 1.89 -13.93
C ILE A 47 -4.13 2.67 -12.95
N ASP A 48 -3.96 2.42 -11.65
CA ASP A 48 -4.52 3.22 -10.58
C ASP A 48 -3.49 3.29 -9.45
N PHE A 49 -3.22 4.49 -8.95
CA PHE A 49 -2.22 4.74 -7.92
C PHE A 49 -2.54 5.98 -7.09
N MET A 50 -3.77 6.49 -7.19
CA MET A 50 -4.21 7.72 -6.53
C MET A 50 -5.33 7.44 -5.54
N ASN A 51 -5.26 6.31 -4.84
CA ASN A 51 -6.29 5.86 -3.90
C ASN A 51 -5.75 5.75 -2.46
N PRO A 52 -5.61 6.89 -1.74
CA PRO A 52 -5.03 6.93 -0.39
C PRO A 52 -5.99 6.49 0.72
N ALA A 53 -7.20 6.04 0.38
CA ALA A 53 -8.21 5.54 1.30
C ALA A 53 -8.94 4.36 0.66
N PRO A 54 -8.24 3.23 0.44
CA PRO A 54 -8.78 2.13 -0.32
C PRO A 54 -9.89 1.41 0.45
N ASP A 55 -10.80 0.77 -0.31
CA ASP A 55 -11.79 -0.13 0.24
C ASP A 55 -11.10 -1.43 0.71
N MET A 56 -10.94 -1.56 2.03
CA MET A 56 -10.35 -2.72 2.70
C MET A 56 -11.42 -3.65 3.28
N ASP A 57 -12.59 -3.76 2.63
CA ASP A 57 -13.66 -4.64 3.09
C ASP A 57 -13.27 -6.13 3.06
N ILE A 58 -13.67 -6.86 4.11
CA ILE A 58 -13.35 -8.29 4.30
C ILE A 58 -13.94 -9.18 3.19
N TYR A 59 -15.09 -8.81 2.62
CA TYR A 59 -15.71 -9.58 1.55
C TYR A 59 -14.98 -9.38 0.22
N SER A 60 -14.27 -8.27 0.05
CA SER A 60 -13.39 -7.98 -1.09
C SER A 60 -12.02 -8.62 -0.92
N LEU A 61 -11.33 -8.32 0.19
CA LEU A 61 -9.94 -8.71 0.44
C LEU A 61 -9.76 -10.16 0.81
N THR A 62 -10.78 -10.86 1.31
CA THR A 62 -10.64 -12.16 2.00
C THR A 62 -9.96 -12.04 3.38
N PRO A 63 -10.17 -13.00 4.30
CA PRO A 63 -9.69 -12.88 5.68
C PRO A 63 -8.18 -12.65 5.80
N SER A 64 -7.35 -13.32 5.00
CA SER A 64 -5.88 -13.24 5.13
C SER A 64 -5.35 -11.84 4.87
N TYR A 65 -5.82 -11.17 3.82
CA TYR A 65 -5.40 -9.81 3.50
C TYR A 65 -6.08 -8.77 4.39
N PHE A 66 -7.32 -9.02 4.81
CA PHE A 66 -8.02 -8.17 5.77
C PHE A 66 -7.33 -8.13 7.14
N GLU A 67 -6.99 -9.29 7.70
CA GLU A 67 -6.30 -9.37 8.99
C GLU A 67 -4.94 -8.67 8.94
N TRP A 68 -4.16 -8.94 7.88
CA TRP A 68 -2.87 -8.30 7.65
C TRP A 68 -2.95 -6.78 7.60
N VAL A 69 -3.94 -6.25 6.88
CA VAL A 69 -4.05 -4.80 6.71
C VAL A 69 -4.55 -4.10 7.97
N VAL A 70 -5.48 -4.72 8.71
CA VAL A 70 -5.95 -4.21 9.99
C VAL A 70 -4.80 -4.14 11.00
N GLU A 71 -3.99 -5.19 11.11
CA GLU A 71 -2.84 -5.24 12.02
C GLU A 71 -1.86 -4.09 11.74
N HIS A 72 -1.38 -3.97 10.51
CA HIS A 72 -0.35 -2.99 10.19
C HIS A 72 -0.85 -1.54 10.17
N MET A 73 -2.09 -1.30 9.77
CA MET A 73 -2.69 0.04 9.86
C MET A 73 -2.92 0.45 11.31
N ALA A 74 -3.31 -0.49 12.20
CA ALA A 74 -3.42 -0.23 13.62
C ALA A 74 -2.06 0.08 14.24
N ASP A 75 -1.02 -0.72 13.94
CA ASP A 75 0.35 -0.48 14.41
C ASP A 75 0.88 0.89 13.98
N MET A 76 0.64 1.26 12.72
CA MET A 76 1.02 2.56 12.18
C MET A 76 0.32 3.70 12.93
N ALA A 77 -1.00 3.60 13.14
CA ALA A 77 -1.78 4.60 13.87
C ALA A 77 -1.35 4.72 15.34
N ILE A 78 -1.08 3.60 16.02
CA ILE A 78 -0.56 3.58 17.40
C ILE A 78 0.80 4.27 17.46
N LYS A 79 1.71 3.95 16.52
CA LYS A 79 3.03 4.58 16.43
C LYS A 79 2.92 6.10 16.23
N MET A 80 2.00 6.56 15.38
CA MET A 80 1.74 8.00 15.20
C MET A 80 1.23 8.66 16.48
N ALA A 81 0.28 8.02 17.18
CA ALA A 81 -0.31 8.56 18.39
C ALA A 81 0.69 8.68 19.55
N LEU A 82 1.66 7.76 19.64
CA LEU A 82 2.72 7.77 20.65
C LEU A 82 3.91 8.67 20.28
N ALA A 83 4.04 9.08 19.02
CA ALA A 83 5.13 9.95 18.57
C ALA A 83 4.92 11.41 19.00
N PRO A 84 6.00 12.20 19.16
CA PRO A 84 5.89 13.63 19.39
C PRO A 84 5.06 14.30 18.28
N ARG A 85 4.18 15.22 18.69
CA ARG A 85 3.37 16.00 17.75
C ARG A 85 4.30 16.73 16.76
N PRO A 86 4.11 16.58 15.44
CA PRO A 86 4.88 17.33 14.47
C PRO A 86 4.71 18.84 14.71
N THR A 87 5.81 19.58 14.61
CA THR A 87 5.84 21.04 14.74
C THR A 87 5.43 21.77 13.45
N SER A 88 5.24 21.04 12.34
CA SER A 88 4.85 21.57 11.03
C SER A 88 3.37 21.30 10.72
N PRO A 89 2.64 22.25 10.11
CA PRO A 89 1.22 22.09 9.76
C PRO A 89 0.99 21.22 8.52
N VAL A 90 2.04 20.79 7.81
CA VAL A 90 1.90 19.80 6.75
C VAL A 90 1.58 18.45 7.40
N GLY A 91 0.47 17.85 6.99
CA GLY A 91 -0.05 16.60 7.54
C GLY A 91 1.08 15.58 7.77
N ALA A 92 1.02 14.90 8.92
CA ALA A 92 2.06 14.01 9.40
C ALA A 92 2.16 12.73 8.55
N THR A 93 2.77 12.82 7.37
CA THR A 93 3.05 11.65 6.54
C THR A 93 4.44 11.11 6.88
N PHE A 94 4.55 9.79 7.03
CA PHE A 94 5.82 9.13 7.35
C PHE A 94 6.86 9.28 6.24
N ALA A 95 6.44 9.49 4.98
CA ALA A 95 7.34 9.62 3.83
C ALA A 95 8.34 10.80 3.95
N ALA A 96 8.08 11.76 4.84
CA ALA A 96 8.96 12.90 5.10
C ALA A 96 9.81 12.78 6.39
N ARG A 97 9.86 11.60 7.04
CA ARG A 97 10.64 11.35 8.28
C ARG A 97 11.67 10.24 8.13
#